data_AF-A0A351IVN5-F1
#
_entry.id   AF-A0A351IVN5-F1
#
_cell.length_a   1.000
_cell.length_b   1.000
_cell.length_c   1.000
_cell.angle_alpha   90.00
_cell.angle_beta   90.00
_cell.angle_gamma   90.00
#
_symmetry.space_group_name_H-M   'P 1'
#
loop_
_entity.id
_entity.type
_entity.pdbx_description
1 polymer ?
#
loop_
_entity_poly.entity_id
_entity_poly.type
_entity_poly.pdbx_seq_one_letter_code
_entity_poly.pdbx_strand_id
1 'polypeptide(L)'
;ARPGEAGRHGTAVGRAVHGALEHAPFDDADVSALAREHAINEGVAEEVPRVETLIRAALASDVVRAAAGARHWRELYVAAPLVDDPGSPVVEGFIDLAYLDRGPEEPELVIVDYKTDAVVDDADRIAKASRYRLQGATYALAAERSTGLTVQRVVFCFLSGDGAVEVDIQDLPAAMAEVAEVVRDMTGV
;
A
#
# COMPACT_ATOMS: atom_id res chain seq x y z
N ALA A 1 -18.89 14.42 -0.49
CA ALA A 1 -17.78 13.46 -0.52
C ALA A 1 -16.89 13.80 -1.71
N ARG A 2 -15.57 13.90 -1.54
CA ARG A 2 -14.64 14.05 -2.67
C ARG A 2 -14.65 12.74 -3.49
N PRO A 3 -14.45 12.79 -4.83
CA PRO A 3 -14.16 11.58 -5.61
C PRO A 3 -12.98 10.82 -4.96
N GLY A 4 -13.14 9.51 -4.70
CA GLY A 4 -12.15 8.69 -3.98
C GLY A 4 -12.44 8.39 -2.50
N GLU A 5 -13.46 9.01 -1.88
CA GLU A 5 -13.81 8.71 -0.47
C GLU A 5 -14.55 7.37 -0.29
N ALA A 6 -15.15 6.82 -1.35
CA ALA A 6 -15.85 5.54 -1.35
C ALA A 6 -14.84 4.37 -1.35
N GLY A 7 -14.06 4.24 -0.28
CA GLY A 7 -13.00 3.24 -0.20
C GLY A 7 -12.19 3.21 1.09
N ARG A 8 -12.28 4.24 1.96
CA ARG A 8 -11.53 4.33 3.22
C ARG A 8 -12.01 3.34 4.29
N HIS A 9 -11.80 2.04 4.08
CA HIS A 9 -12.18 0.93 4.96
C HIS A 9 -11.20 0.72 6.15
N GLY A 10 -10.38 1.72 6.48
CA GLY A 10 -9.41 1.67 7.58
C GLY A 10 -9.98 2.18 8.91
N THR A 11 -9.40 1.75 10.04
CA THR A 11 -9.68 2.34 11.36
C THR A 11 -9.27 3.82 11.39
N ALA A 12 -9.78 4.61 12.33
CA ALA A 12 -9.37 6.02 12.46
C ALA A 12 -7.86 6.17 12.74
N VAL A 13 -7.29 5.28 13.56
CA VAL A 13 -5.83 5.18 13.76
C VAL A 13 -5.11 4.85 12.45
N GLY A 14 -5.62 3.88 11.67
CA GLY A 14 -5.05 3.53 10.37
C GLY A 14 -5.01 4.72 9.42
N ARG A 15 -6.13 5.44 9.26
CA ARG A 15 -6.19 6.62 8.38
C ARG A 15 -5.25 7.73 8.85
N ALA A 16 -5.09 7.92 10.16
CA ALA A 16 -4.15 8.88 10.72
C ALA A 16 -2.70 8.52 10.37
N VAL A 17 -2.34 7.23 10.48
CA VAL A 17 -1.01 6.73 10.11
C VAL A 17 -0.74 6.92 8.61
N HIS A 18 -1.67 6.53 7.73
CA HIS A 18 -1.49 6.69 6.28
C HIS A 18 -1.33 8.16 5.89
N GLY A 19 -2.20 9.04 6.39
CA GLY A 19 -2.12 10.47 6.10
C GLY A 19 -0.80 11.10 6.59
N ALA A 20 -0.29 10.66 7.74
CA ALA A 20 1.00 11.12 8.24
C ALA A 20 2.17 10.62 7.38
N LEU A 21 2.15 9.36 6.91
CA LEU A 21 3.20 8.77 6.09
C LEU A 21 3.29 9.40 4.68
N GLU A 22 2.20 9.94 4.15
CA GLU A 22 2.19 10.75 2.93
C GLU A 22 3.18 11.93 3.01
N HIS A 23 3.31 12.52 4.20
CA HIS A 23 4.08 13.75 4.44
C HIS A 23 5.35 13.54 5.27
N ALA A 24 5.51 12.38 5.91
CA ALA A 24 6.61 12.10 6.82
C ALA A 24 7.98 12.23 6.12
N PRO A 25 8.96 12.89 6.74
CA PRO A 25 10.32 12.86 6.22
C PRO A 25 10.92 11.45 6.40
N PHE A 26 11.73 11.00 5.42
CA PHE A 26 12.35 9.67 5.47
C PHE A 26 13.54 9.57 6.43
N ASP A 27 14.07 10.69 6.93
CA ASP A 27 15.32 10.77 7.70
C ASP A 27 15.14 10.61 9.22
N ASP A 28 14.02 10.02 9.66
CA ASP A 28 13.65 9.80 11.07
C ASP A 28 13.61 11.10 11.90
N ALA A 29 13.34 12.23 11.24
CA ALA A 29 13.06 13.49 11.93
C ALA A 29 11.82 13.40 12.82
N ASP A 30 11.65 14.38 13.71
CA ASP A 30 10.55 14.41 14.68
C ASP A 30 9.17 14.39 13.99
N VAL A 31 8.50 13.23 14.05
CA VAL A 31 7.16 13.00 13.50
C VAL A 31 6.02 13.33 14.49
N SER A 32 6.32 13.79 15.71
CA SER A 32 5.29 14.02 16.74
C SER A 32 4.25 15.07 16.31
N ALA A 33 4.66 16.07 15.53
CA ALA A 33 3.74 17.08 14.99
C ALA A 33 2.77 16.47 13.98
N LEU A 34 3.27 15.68 13.02
CA LEU A 34 2.45 14.96 12.03
C LEU A 34 1.52 13.96 12.71
N ALA A 35 2.03 13.16 13.66
CA ALA A 35 1.22 12.21 14.41
C ALA A 35 0.06 12.91 15.14
N ARG A 36 0.34 14.04 15.80
CA ARG A 36 -0.69 14.85 16.47
C ARG A 36 -1.72 15.39 15.48
N GLU A 37 -1.28 16.01 14.41
CA GLU A 37 -2.16 16.61 13.40
C GLU A 37 -3.13 15.57 12.82
N HIS A 38 -2.60 14.46 12.31
CA HIS A 38 -3.41 13.45 11.66
C HIS A 38 -4.33 12.69 12.63
N ALA A 39 -3.87 12.44 13.86
CA ALA A 39 -4.73 11.85 14.89
C ALA A 39 -5.91 12.75 15.26
N ILE A 40 -5.69 14.07 15.37
CA ILE A 40 -6.77 15.04 15.64
C ILE A 40 -7.74 15.08 14.46
N ASN A 41 -7.24 15.13 13.23
CA ASN A 41 -8.06 15.18 12.01
C ASN A 41 -8.96 13.95 11.86
N GLU A 42 -8.50 12.78 12.33
CA GLU A 42 -9.25 11.52 12.31
C GLU A 42 -10.07 11.27 13.59
N GLY A 43 -10.04 12.20 14.56
CA GLY A 43 -10.85 12.14 15.78
C GLY A 43 -10.34 11.17 16.84
N VAL A 44 -9.03 10.88 16.87
CA VAL A 44 -8.37 9.93 17.80
C VAL A 44 -7.18 10.59 18.51
N ALA A 45 -7.38 11.80 19.05
CA ALA A 45 -6.32 12.59 19.67
C ALA A 45 -5.64 11.89 20.88
N GLU A 46 -6.35 10.98 21.54
CA GLU A 46 -5.84 10.13 22.62
C GLU A 46 -4.87 9.05 22.12
N GLU A 47 -4.92 8.68 20.84
CA GLU A 47 -4.07 7.64 20.23
C GLU A 47 -2.78 8.22 19.63
N VAL A 48 -2.48 9.51 19.82
CA VAL A 48 -1.25 10.15 19.29
C VAL A 48 0.02 9.35 19.57
N PRO A 49 0.28 8.83 20.79
CA PRO A 49 1.47 8.02 21.04
C PRO A 49 1.54 6.75 20.19
N ARG A 50 0.38 6.13 19.91
CA ARG A 50 0.30 4.93 19.07
C ARG A 50 0.53 5.28 17.61
N VAL A 51 -0.11 6.34 17.11
CA VAL A 51 0.10 6.83 15.74
C VAL A 51 1.58 7.15 15.50
N GLU A 52 2.22 7.85 16.44
CA GLU A 52 3.65 8.14 16.38
C GLU A 52 4.50 6.86 16.31
N THR A 53 4.20 5.88 17.18
CA THR A 53 4.92 4.59 17.19
C THR A 53 4.81 3.87 15.85
N LEU A 54 3.62 3.84 15.24
CA LEU A 54 3.40 3.17 13.95
C LEU A 54 4.10 3.90 12.80
N ILE A 55 4.13 5.24 12.80
CA ILE A 55 4.88 6.02 11.81
C ILE A 55 6.37 5.69 11.90
N ARG A 56 6.94 5.66 13.12
CA ARG A 56 8.35 5.30 13.33
C ARG A 56 8.64 3.87 12.89
N ALA A 57 7.74 2.93 13.17
CA ALA A 57 7.86 1.55 12.69
C ALA A 57 7.92 1.48 11.16
N ALA A 58 7.08 2.25 10.45
CA ALA A 58 7.10 2.32 9.00
C ALA A 58 8.42 2.92 8.48
N LEU A 59 8.87 4.06 9.03
CA LEU A 59 10.11 4.73 8.64
C LEU A 59 11.35 3.83 8.84
N ALA A 60 11.34 2.96 9.84
CA ALA A 60 12.41 2.00 10.11
C ALA A 60 12.39 0.76 9.20
N SER A 61 11.28 0.49 8.49
CA SER A 61 11.15 -0.69 7.61
C SER A 61 12.16 -0.66 6.45
N ASP A 62 12.52 -1.84 5.94
CA ASP A 62 13.49 -1.96 4.85
C ASP A 62 12.91 -1.37 3.55
N VAL A 63 11.62 -1.60 3.27
CA VAL A 63 10.95 -1.05 2.07
C VAL A 63 10.89 0.47 2.06
N VAL A 64 10.67 1.12 3.21
CA VAL A 64 10.63 2.58 3.29
C VAL A 64 12.03 3.17 3.18
N ARG A 65 13.04 2.53 3.79
CA ARG A 65 14.44 2.93 3.63
C ARG A 65 14.94 2.77 2.19
N ALA A 66 14.52 1.71 1.50
CA ALA A 66 14.81 1.52 0.07
C ALA A 66 14.18 2.63 -0.77
N ALA A 67 12.90 2.94 -0.54
CA ALA A 67 12.20 4.00 -1.25
C ALA A 67 12.83 5.39 -1.06
N ALA A 68 13.33 5.68 0.14
CA ALA A 68 14.02 6.94 0.45
C ALA A 68 15.26 7.19 -0.44
N GLY A 69 15.95 6.13 -0.86
CA GLY A 69 17.10 6.17 -1.77
C GLY A 69 16.75 6.11 -3.26
N ALA A 70 15.47 5.99 -3.60
CA ALA A 70 14.97 5.75 -4.94
C ALA A 70 14.02 6.86 -5.42
N ARG A 71 13.71 6.85 -6.72
CA ARG A 71 12.58 7.64 -7.23
C ARG A 71 11.30 6.99 -6.74
N HIS A 72 10.50 7.73 -5.98
CA HIS A 72 9.32 7.20 -5.31
C HIS A 72 8.11 8.16 -5.41
N TRP A 73 6.95 7.63 -5.09
CA TRP A 73 5.67 8.32 -5.02
C TRP A 73 4.89 7.80 -3.82
N ARG A 74 4.28 8.71 -3.06
CA ARG A 74 3.38 8.40 -1.95
C ARG A 74 1.96 8.80 -2.33
N GLU A 75 0.96 8.06 -1.87
CA GLU A 75 -0.45 8.26 -2.23
C GLU A 75 -0.63 8.35 -3.76
N LEU A 76 -0.02 7.42 -4.50
CA LEU A 76 -0.03 7.40 -5.96
C LEU A 76 -1.41 6.96 -6.46
N TYR A 77 -2.16 7.90 -7.04
CA TYR A 77 -3.42 7.58 -7.70
C TYR A 77 -3.20 6.72 -8.95
N VAL A 78 -3.94 5.63 -9.05
CA VAL A 78 -4.01 4.76 -10.23
C VAL A 78 -5.46 4.61 -10.66
N ALA A 79 -5.66 4.57 -11.98
CA ALA A 79 -6.96 4.29 -12.59
C ALA A 79 -6.74 3.63 -13.95
N ALA A 80 -7.19 2.38 -14.09
CA ALA A 80 -7.05 1.63 -15.33
C ALA A 80 -8.17 0.59 -15.50
N PRO A 81 -8.60 0.30 -16.74
CA PRO A 81 -9.24 -0.97 -17.03
C PRO A 81 -8.23 -2.10 -16.81
N LEU A 82 -8.66 -3.17 -16.13
CA LEU A 82 -7.76 -4.28 -15.80
C LEU A 82 -7.63 -5.31 -16.93
N VAL A 83 -8.62 -5.37 -17.82
CA VAL A 83 -8.63 -6.22 -19.01
C VAL A 83 -8.92 -5.38 -20.26
N ASP A 84 -8.50 -5.87 -21.43
CA ASP A 84 -8.61 -5.15 -22.70
C ASP A 84 -10.03 -5.24 -23.33
N ASP A 85 -10.96 -5.87 -22.65
CA ASP A 85 -12.32 -6.10 -23.14
C ASP A 85 -13.13 -4.80 -23.25
N PRO A 86 -13.92 -4.62 -24.32
CA PRO A 86 -14.82 -3.47 -24.46
C PRO A 86 -15.82 -3.42 -23.31
N GLY A 87 -15.74 -2.36 -22.49
CA GLY A 87 -16.60 -2.20 -21.31
C GLY A 87 -16.03 -2.75 -20.02
N SER A 88 -14.75 -3.15 -20.00
CA SER A 88 -14.03 -3.46 -18.76
C SER A 88 -14.21 -2.34 -17.72
N PRO A 89 -14.61 -2.65 -16.48
CA PRO A 89 -14.69 -1.65 -15.43
C PRO A 89 -13.31 -1.06 -15.16
N VAL A 90 -13.27 0.26 -14.95
CA VAL A 90 -12.07 0.93 -14.47
C VAL A 90 -11.97 0.69 -12.97
N VAL A 91 -10.85 0.15 -12.53
CA VAL A 91 -10.48 0.15 -11.12
C VAL A 91 -9.66 1.40 -10.84
N GLU A 92 -10.06 2.14 -9.81
CA GLU A 92 -9.32 3.30 -9.31
C GLU A 92 -8.98 3.15 -7.82
N GLY A 93 -7.88 3.77 -7.41
CA GLY A 93 -7.49 3.83 -6.01
C GLY A 93 -6.13 4.50 -5.82
N PHE A 94 -5.63 4.44 -4.59
CA PHE A 94 -4.36 5.03 -4.20
C PHE A 94 -3.44 3.93 -3.69
N ILE A 95 -2.19 3.96 -4.17
CA ILE A 95 -1.10 3.13 -3.67
C ILE A 95 -0.37 3.95 -2.61
N ASP A 96 -0.23 3.42 -1.39
CA ASP A 96 0.38 4.14 -0.27
C ASP A 96 1.81 4.60 -0.58
N LEU A 97 2.63 3.69 -1.13
CA LEU A 97 3.99 3.98 -1.57
C LEU A 97 4.36 3.12 -2.78
N ALA A 98 4.94 3.74 -3.81
CA ALA A 98 5.57 3.07 -4.92
C ALA A 98 6.98 3.64 -5.14
N TYR A 99 7.95 2.80 -5.50
CA TYR A 99 9.29 3.27 -5.87
C TYR A 99 9.88 2.44 -7.01
N LEU A 100 10.82 3.05 -7.74
CA LEU A 100 11.60 2.35 -8.75
C LEU A 100 12.79 1.66 -8.12
N ASP A 101 12.79 0.34 -8.16
CA ASP A 101 13.96 -0.45 -7.87
C ASP A 101 14.80 -0.65 -9.16
N ARG A 102 16.09 -0.92 -8.99
CA ARG A 102 16.98 -1.21 -10.12
C ARG A 102 16.75 -2.64 -10.57
N GLY A 103 15.86 -2.82 -11.55
CA GLY A 103 15.71 -4.08 -12.26
C GLY A 103 16.96 -4.44 -13.08
N PRO A 104 17.04 -5.69 -13.58
CA PRO A 104 18.22 -6.21 -14.27
C PRO A 104 18.49 -5.53 -15.63
N GLU A 105 17.44 -5.05 -16.31
CA GLU A 105 17.52 -4.38 -17.61
C GLU A 105 16.94 -2.96 -17.56
N GLU A 106 15.74 -2.82 -17.00
CA GLU A 106 14.98 -1.58 -16.86
C GLU A 106 14.54 -1.39 -15.39
N PRO A 107 14.23 -0.17 -14.93
CA PRO A 107 13.65 0.06 -13.61
C PRO A 107 12.28 -0.60 -13.48
N GLU A 108 12.05 -1.28 -12.35
CA GLU A 108 10.79 -1.97 -12.05
C GLU A 108 10.14 -1.34 -10.81
N LEU A 109 8.81 -1.37 -10.75
CA LEU A 109 8.05 -0.82 -9.65
C LEU A 109 8.00 -1.81 -8.47
N VAL A 110 8.25 -1.29 -7.27
CA VAL A 110 7.88 -1.93 -6.02
C VAL A 110 6.73 -1.15 -5.41
N ILE A 111 5.66 -1.87 -5.06
CA ILE A 111 4.46 -1.33 -4.42
C ILE A 111 4.48 -1.74 -2.95
N VAL A 112 4.18 -0.79 -2.07
CA VAL A 112 4.07 -0.99 -0.63
C VAL A 112 2.70 -0.50 -0.17
N ASP A 113 2.03 -1.34 0.61
CA ASP A 113 0.77 -1.03 1.27
C ASP A 113 0.96 -1.19 2.79
N TYR A 114 0.65 -0.13 3.55
CA TYR A 114 0.79 -0.13 5.00
C TYR A 114 -0.45 -0.74 5.65
N LYS A 115 -0.22 -1.61 6.64
CA LYS A 115 -1.28 -2.26 7.40
C LYS A 115 -1.09 -1.98 8.89
N THR A 116 -2.12 -1.48 9.57
CA THR A 116 -2.05 -1.17 11.01
C THR A 116 -2.56 -2.29 11.91
N ASP A 117 -2.92 -3.43 11.34
CA ASP A 117 -3.24 -4.65 12.09
C ASP A 117 -1.97 -5.49 12.29
N ALA A 118 -1.49 -5.58 13.53
CA ALA A 118 -0.24 -6.27 13.87
C ALA A 118 -0.28 -7.77 13.53
N VAL A 119 0.83 -8.30 13.01
CA VAL A 119 1.05 -9.73 12.80
C VAL A 119 1.46 -10.38 14.13
N VAL A 120 0.72 -11.39 14.58
CA VAL A 120 0.95 -12.00 15.90
C VAL A 120 1.94 -13.17 15.84
N ASP A 121 1.88 -13.97 14.78
CA ASP A 121 2.75 -15.12 14.54
C ASP A 121 2.84 -15.44 13.04
N ASP A 122 3.58 -16.49 12.68
CA ASP A 122 3.74 -16.92 11.29
C ASP A 122 2.43 -17.38 10.63
N ALA A 123 1.51 -17.98 11.40
CA ALA A 123 0.23 -18.43 10.86
C ALA A 123 -0.66 -17.23 10.53
N ASP A 124 -0.70 -16.22 11.40
CA ASP A 124 -1.39 -14.94 11.18
C ASP A 124 -0.77 -14.18 9.99
N ARG A 125 0.56 -14.19 9.87
CA ARG A 125 1.27 -13.62 8.72
C ARG A 125 0.78 -14.20 7.39
N ILE A 126 0.69 -15.53 7.30
CA ILE A 126 0.22 -16.24 6.10
C ILE A 126 -1.26 -15.95 5.82
N ALA A 127 -2.09 -15.95 6.87
CA ALA A 127 -3.51 -15.68 6.75
C ALA A 127 -3.77 -14.26 6.21
N LYS A 128 -3.06 -13.26 6.74
CA LYS A 128 -3.17 -11.87 6.29
C LYS A 128 -2.64 -11.66 4.88
N ALA A 129 -1.50 -12.25 4.55
CA ALA A 129 -0.98 -12.22 3.18
C ALA A 129 -2.01 -12.75 2.18
N SER A 130 -2.64 -13.88 2.51
CA SER A 130 -3.69 -14.48 1.68
C SER A 130 -4.92 -13.58 1.56
N ARG A 131 -5.33 -12.93 2.65
CA ARG A 131 -6.48 -12.01 2.70
C ARG A 131 -6.29 -10.79 1.81
N TYR A 132 -5.09 -10.20 1.81
CA TYR A 132 -4.80 -8.96 1.07
C TYR A 132 -4.27 -9.21 -0.34
N ARG A 133 -3.91 -10.46 -0.69
CA ARG A 133 -3.28 -10.83 -1.96
C ARG A 133 -3.97 -10.22 -3.18
N LEU A 134 -5.28 -10.44 -3.35
CA LEU A 134 -6.00 -9.93 -4.53
C LEU A 134 -6.09 -8.41 -4.55
N GLN A 135 -6.17 -7.76 -3.38
CA GLN A 135 -6.14 -6.30 -3.31
C GLN A 135 -4.80 -5.74 -3.81
N GLY A 136 -3.68 -6.27 -3.30
CA GLY A 136 -2.35 -5.82 -3.74
C GLY A 136 -2.07 -6.14 -5.21
N ALA A 137 -2.49 -7.32 -5.69
CA ALA A 137 -2.38 -7.68 -7.10
C ALA A 137 -3.24 -6.78 -8.01
N THR A 138 -4.39 -6.31 -7.53
CA THR A 138 -5.23 -5.35 -8.25
C THR A 138 -4.48 -4.03 -8.47
N TYR A 139 -3.79 -3.53 -7.44
CA TYR A 139 -2.98 -2.33 -7.59
C TYR A 139 -1.75 -2.52 -8.49
N ALA A 140 -1.10 -3.69 -8.43
CA ALA A 140 -0.01 -4.01 -9.34
C ALA A 140 -0.47 -3.97 -10.79
N LEU A 141 -1.56 -4.69 -11.12
CA LEU A 141 -2.10 -4.72 -12.47
C LEU A 141 -2.53 -3.32 -12.94
N ALA A 142 -3.19 -2.53 -12.08
CA ALA A 142 -3.56 -1.16 -12.41
C ALA A 142 -2.33 -0.27 -12.66
N ALA A 143 -1.29 -0.39 -11.84
CA ALA A 143 -0.06 0.38 -11.99
C ALA A 143 0.70 0.02 -13.29
N GLU A 144 0.81 -1.26 -13.62
CA GLU A 144 1.42 -1.69 -14.88
C GLU A 144 0.66 -1.13 -16.09
N ARG A 145 -0.68 -1.21 -16.06
CA ARG A 145 -1.54 -0.68 -17.12
C ARG A 145 -1.44 0.86 -17.24
N SER A 146 -1.37 1.58 -16.13
CA SER A 146 -1.31 3.05 -16.12
C SER A 146 0.07 3.59 -16.50
N THR A 147 1.16 2.87 -16.20
CA THR A 147 2.53 3.38 -16.33
C THR A 147 3.34 2.73 -17.45
N GLY A 148 2.98 1.51 -17.85
CA GLY A 148 3.78 0.67 -18.75
C GLY A 148 5.04 0.07 -18.09
N LEU A 149 5.24 0.26 -16.79
CA LEU A 149 6.35 -0.32 -16.02
C LEU A 149 5.92 -1.61 -15.36
N THR A 150 6.77 -2.63 -15.39
CA THR A 150 6.53 -3.90 -14.66
C THR A 150 6.59 -3.67 -13.16
N VAL A 151 5.71 -4.35 -12.41
CA VAL A 151 5.73 -4.40 -10.96
C VAL A 151 6.41 -5.71 -10.52
N GLN A 152 7.65 -5.61 -10.00
CA GLN A 152 8.41 -6.79 -9.56
C GLN A 152 7.91 -7.35 -8.23
N ARG A 153 7.34 -6.49 -7.37
CA ARG A 153 7.02 -6.84 -5.98
C ARG A 153 5.90 -5.96 -5.42
N VAL A 154 4.99 -6.61 -4.69
CA VAL A 154 4.02 -5.93 -3.82
C VAL A 154 4.26 -6.40 -2.39
N VAL A 155 4.42 -5.45 -1.46
CA VAL A 155 4.73 -5.70 -0.06
C VAL A 155 3.64 -5.14 0.83
N PHE A 156 3.11 -5.98 1.71
CA PHE A 156 2.32 -5.51 2.85
C PHE A 156 3.25 -5.25 4.03
N CYS A 157 3.32 -4.00 4.48
CA CYS A 157 4.12 -3.58 5.61
C CYS A 157 3.22 -3.46 6.85
N PHE A 158 3.19 -4.52 7.67
CA PHE A 158 2.37 -4.60 8.88
C PHE A 158 3.06 -3.89 10.04
N LEU A 159 2.48 -2.77 10.46
CA LEU A 159 2.99 -1.88 11.49
C LEU A 159 2.44 -2.27 12.86
N SER A 160 3.33 -2.38 13.84
CA SER A 160 3.00 -2.63 15.23
C SER A 160 3.86 -1.79 16.17
N GLY A 161 3.60 -1.90 17.48
CA GLY A 161 4.44 -1.27 18.49
C GLY A 161 5.87 -1.82 18.56
N ASP A 162 6.08 -3.06 18.08
CA ASP A 162 7.36 -3.76 18.11
C ASP A 162 8.18 -3.56 16.82
N GLY A 163 7.61 -2.90 15.81
CA GLY A 163 8.24 -2.64 14.53
C GLY A 163 7.36 -2.97 13.33
N ALA A 164 7.98 -3.18 12.17
CA ALA A 164 7.30 -3.53 10.93
C ALA A 164 7.61 -4.97 10.52
N VAL A 165 6.59 -5.69 10.03
CA VAL A 165 6.72 -6.99 9.39
C VAL A 165 6.35 -6.85 7.93
N GLU A 166 7.31 -7.12 7.04
CA GLU A 166 7.12 -7.06 5.59
C GLU A 166 6.70 -8.43 5.05
N VAL A 167 5.66 -8.45 4.22
CA VAL A 167 5.15 -9.68 3.62
C VAL A 167 4.87 -9.48 2.14
N ASP A 168 5.54 -10.28 1.33
CA ASP A 168 5.40 -10.23 -0.12
C ASP A 168 4.22 -11.07 -0.60
N ILE A 169 3.54 -10.57 -1.63
CA ILE A 169 2.68 -11.42 -2.44
C ILE A 169 3.54 -12.50 -3.10
N GLN A 170 3.25 -13.75 -2.76
CA GLN A 170 3.84 -14.90 -3.43
C GLN A 170 3.20 -15.07 -4.81
N ASP A 171 4.02 -15.28 -5.83
CA ASP A 171 3.61 -15.41 -7.23
C ASP A 171 2.68 -14.27 -7.67
N LEU A 172 3.22 -13.04 -7.64
CA LEU A 172 2.49 -11.84 -8.05
C LEU A 172 1.91 -11.97 -9.47
N PRO A 173 2.60 -12.51 -10.49
CA PRO A 173 2.01 -12.73 -11.81
C PRO A 173 0.76 -13.60 -11.77
N ALA A 174 0.76 -14.72 -11.03
CA ALA A 174 -0.43 -15.54 -10.90
C ALA A 174 -1.57 -14.82 -10.17
N ALA A 175 -1.26 -14.02 -9.14
CA ALA A 175 -2.26 -13.21 -8.45
C ALA A 175 -2.87 -12.13 -9.36
N MET A 176 -2.07 -11.48 -10.21
CA MET A 176 -2.57 -10.51 -11.19
C MET A 176 -3.44 -11.17 -12.26
N ALA A 177 -3.06 -12.37 -12.73
CA ALA A 177 -3.86 -13.14 -13.66
C ALA A 177 -5.23 -13.51 -13.06
N GLU A 178 -5.27 -13.92 -11.79
CA GLU A 178 -6.52 -14.22 -11.08
C GLU A 178 -7.43 -12.98 -10.95
N VAL A 179 -6.86 -11.80 -10.66
CA VAL A 179 -7.63 -10.55 -10.67
C VAL A 179 -8.23 -10.29 -12.06
N ALA A 180 -7.46 -10.48 -13.13
CA ALA A 180 -7.95 -10.31 -14.49
C ALA A 180 -9.11 -11.27 -14.80
N GLU A 181 -9.04 -12.54 -14.40
CA GLU A 181 -10.15 -13.50 -14.56
C GLU A 181 -11.41 -13.06 -13.82
N VAL A 182 -11.27 -12.60 -12.57
CA VAL A 182 -12.41 -12.08 -11.79
C VAL A 182 -13.09 -10.92 -12.50
N VAL A 183 -12.32 -10.02 -13.13
CA VAL A 183 -12.90 -8.90 -13.90
C VAL A 183 -13.61 -9.39 -15.17
N ARG A 184 -13.05 -10.38 -15.89
CA ARG A 184 -13.72 -10.95 -17.08
C ARG A 184 -15.05 -11.58 -16.72
N ASP A 185 -15.08 -12.38 -15.65
CA ASP A 185 -16.29 -12.99 -15.10
C ASP A 185 -17.38 -11.94 -14.77
N MET A 186 -16.98 -10.80 -14.18
CA MET A 186 -17.91 -9.69 -13.89
C MET A 186 -18.51 -9.07 -15.16
N THR A 187 -17.76 -9.04 -16.26
CA THR A 187 -18.21 -8.49 -17.53
C THR A 187 -19.02 -9.48 -18.39
N GLY A 188 -19.13 -10.74 -17.95
CA GLY A 188 -19.85 -11.79 -18.68
C GLY A 188 -19.17 -12.23 -19.97
N VAL A 189 -17.85 -12.05 -20.04
CA VAL A 189 -16.97 -12.46 -21.15
C VAL A 189 -16.14 -13.66 -20.72
#